data_AF-A0AAN4IN15-F1
#
_entry.id   AF-A0AAN4IN15-F1
#
_cell.length_a   1.000
_cell.length_b   1.000
_cell.length_c   1.000
_cell.angle_alpha   90.00
_cell.angle_beta   90.00
_cell.angle_gamma   90.00
#
_symmetry.space_group_name_H-M   'P 1'
#
loop_
_entity.id
_entity.type
_entity.pdbx_description
1 polymer ?
#
loop_
_entity_poly.entity_id
_entity_poly.type
_entity_poly.pdbx_seq_one_letter_code
_entity_poly.pdbx_strand_id
1 'polypeptide(L)'
;MKTKNTPKLAYAILNAISLSADGDGDWCQIMPAGRVKARDGRPEKPAEGWLINHAAVERMVSRVVALNQPVKIDYNHQTLIEGHPAPAAGFVMASPENFRFSEERGFEVRPKWNPPALEHLRNNEFPWFS
;
A
#
# COMPACT_ATOMS: atom_id res chain seq x y z
N MET A 1 -26.21 10.61 -25.88
CA MET A 1 -26.00 11.26 -24.57
C MET A 1 -24.72 10.68 -23.96
N LYS A 2 -23.59 11.41 -24.00
CA LYS A 2 -22.33 10.91 -23.41
C LYS A 2 -22.44 11.03 -21.90
N THR A 3 -22.50 9.91 -21.19
CA THR A 3 -22.43 9.88 -19.73
C THR A 3 -21.09 10.49 -19.32
N LYS A 4 -21.13 11.65 -18.66
CA LYS A 4 -19.96 12.19 -17.96
C LYS A 4 -19.66 11.19 -16.85
N ASN A 5 -18.67 10.34 -17.06
CA ASN A 5 -18.19 9.43 -16.04
C ASN A 5 -17.47 10.29 -14.98
N THR A 6 -18.20 10.78 -14.00
CA THR A 6 -17.61 11.49 -12.86
C THR A 6 -16.69 10.48 -12.19
N PRO A 7 -15.36 10.68 -12.20
CA PRO A 7 -14.46 9.73 -11.56
C PRO A 7 -14.83 9.66 -10.08
N LYS A 8 -15.15 8.46 -9.60
CA LYS A 8 -15.36 8.23 -8.17
C LYS A 8 -14.07 8.64 -7.46
N LEU A 9 -14.16 9.64 -6.59
CA LEU A 9 -13.06 10.02 -5.72
C LEU A 9 -12.84 8.87 -4.74
N ALA A 10 -11.72 8.17 -4.86
CA ALA A 10 -11.34 7.13 -3.94
C ALA A 10 -10.51 7.74 -2.80
N TYR A 11 -10.69 7.24 -1.59
CA TYR A 11 -9.78 7.54 -0.49
C TYR A 11 -8.67 6.49 -0.46
N ALA A 12 -7.46 6.92 -0.12
CA ALA A 12 -6.39 6.00 0.23
C ALA A 12 -6.83 5.23 1.50
N ILE A 13 -7.25 3.99 1.31
CA ILE A 13 -7.54 3.03 2.39
C ILE A 13 -6.52 1.93 2.17
N LEU A 14 -5.34 2.14 2.75
CA LEU A 14 -4.25 1.18 2.69
C LEU A 14 -4.65 -0.05 3.51
N ASN A 15 -4.92 -1.18 2.84
CA ASN A 15 -5.42 -2.37 3.51
C ASN A 15 -4.30 -3.41 3.65
N ALA A 16 -4.02 -3.80 4.89
CA ALA A 16 -3.07 -4.84 5.21
C ALA A 16 -3.69 -6.23 5.21
N ILE A 17 -5.01 -6.33 5.34
CA ILE A 17 -5.72 -7.60 5.23
C ILE A 17 -5.55 -8.12 3.81
N SER A 18 -4.79 -9.21 3.70
CA SER A 18 -4.73 -10.07 2.53
C SER A 18 -6.13 -10.59 2.18
N LEU A 19 -6.38 -10.85 0.89
CA LEU A 19 -7.58 -11.59 0.45
C LEU A 19 -7.56 -13.08 0.85
N SER A 20 -6.53 -13.53 1.57
CA SER A 20 -6.33 -14.92 2.02
C SER A 20 -6.25 -15.02 3.54
N ALA A 21 -6.64 -16.18 4.08
CA ALA A 21 -6.69 -16.46 5.51
C ALA A 21 -5.29 -16.55 6.18
N ASP A 22 -4.22 -16.76 5.40
CA ASP A 22 -2.88 -17.00 5.94
C ASP A 22 -1.98 -15.75 5.97
N GLY A 23 -2.32 -14.72 5.18
CA GLY A 23 -1.78 -13.35 5.28
C GLY A 23 -0.32 -13.13 4.85
N ASP A 24 0.54 -14.16 4.88
CA ASP A 24 1.96 -14.04 4.53
C ASP A 24 2.23 -14.25 3.03
N GLY A 25 3.03 -13.36 2.45
CA GLY A 25 3.43 -13.48 1.05
C GLY A 25 2.29 -13.34 0.05
N ASP A 26 1.12 -12.84 0.47
CA ASP A 26 0.00 -12.54 -0.40
C ASP A 26 -0.07 -11.06 -0.78
N TRP A 27 -0.99 -10.74 -1.67
CA TRP A 27 -1.10 -9.39 -2.22
C TRP A 27 -1.98 -8.48 -1.35
N CYS A 28 -1.41 -7.37 -0.94
CA CYS A 28 -2.08 -6.31 -0.18
C CYS A 28 -2.27 -5.07 -1.07
N GLN A 29 -3.48 -4.49 -1.05
CA GLN A 29 -3.76 -3.25 -1.76
C GLN A 29 -3.19 -2.05 -1.00
N ILE A 30 -2.30 -1.31 -1.66
CA ILE A 30 -1.70 -0.09 -1.11
C ILE A 30 -2.51 1.14 -1.52
N MET A 31 -2.84 1.27 -2.82
CA MET A 31 -3.63 2.40 -3.30
C MET A 31 -4.64 1.93 -4.35
N PRO A 32 -5.90 2.38 -4.30
CA PRO A 32 -6.86 2.10 -5.38
C PRO A 32 -6.44 2.79 -6.68
N ALA A 33 -6.89 2.24 -7.82
CA ALA A 33 -6.67 2.86 -9.12
C ALA A 33 -7.44 4.18 -9.25
N GLY A 34 -6.95 5.07 -10.12
CA GLY A 34 -7.59 6.34 -10.42
C GLY A 34 -7.13 7.47 -9.51
N ARG A 35 -8.02 8.44 -9.25
CA ARG A 35 -7.71 9.63 -8.45
C ARG A 35 -7.97 9.36 -6.98
N VAL A 36 -6.92 9.50 -6.18
CA VAL A 36 -6.95 9.21 -4.73
C VAL A 36 -6.61 10.44 -3.90
N LYS A 37 -7.31 10.58 -2.77
CA LYS A 37 -6.98 11.55 -1.71
C LYS A 37 -6.79 10.83 -0.39
N ALA A 38 -5.94 11.38 0.46
CA ALA A 38 -5.90 10.98 1.86
C ALA A 38 -7.06 11.62 2.63
N ARG A 39 -7.46 10.98 3.74
CA ARG A 39 -8.56 11.46 4.59
C ARG A 39 -8.25 12.78 5.28
N ASP A 40 -6.97 13.09 5.48
CA ASP A 40 -6.48 14.34 6.05
C ASP A 40 -6.48 15.52 5.06
N GLY A 41 -6.98 15.32 3.84
CA GLY A 41 -7.10 16.36 2.82
C GLY A 41 -5.94 16.42 1.82
N ARG A 42 -4.90 15.60 1.97
CA ARG A 42 -3.83 15.53 0.95
C ARG A 42 -4.30 14.86 -0.34
N PRO A 43 -3.69 15.18 -1.50
CA PRO A 43 -2.71 16.26 -1.69
C PRO A 43 -3.35 17.63 -1.84
N GLU A 44 -2.59 18.67 -1.49
CA GLU A 44 -2.92 20.06 -1.86
C GLU A 44 -2.89 20.26 -3.38
N LYS A 45 -1.91 19.63 -4.06
CA LYS A 45 -1.77 19.63 -5.51
C LYS A 45 -1.36 18.25 -6.05
N PRO A 46 -2.01 17.76 -7.11
CA PRO A 46 -3.10 18.40 -7.83
C PRO A 46 -4.43 18.25 -7.06
N ALA A 47 -5.32 19.24 -7.14
CA ALA A 47 -6.52 19.32 -6.29
C ALA A 47 -7.50 18.17 -6.52
N GLU A 48 -7.45 17.52 -7.68
CA GLU A 48 -8.23 16.32 -7.99
C GLU A 48 -7.71 15.05 -7.32
N GLY A 49 -6.53 15.08 -6.68
CA GLY A 49 -5.90 13.92 -6.02
C GLY A 49 -4.75 13.32 -6.83
N TRP A 50 -3.95 12.47 -6.18
CA TRP A 50 -2.87 11.74 -6.85
C TRP A 50 -3.47 10.77 -7.88
N LEU A 51 -2.85 10.66 -9.06
CA LEU A 51 -3.25 9.69 -10.08
C LEU A 51 -2.48 8.39 -9.91
N ILE A 52 -3.19 7.31 -9.60
CA ILE A 52 -2.67 5.95 -9.48
C ILE A 52 -3.09 5.18 -10.73
N ASN A 53 -2.17 5.07 -11.68
CA ASN A 53 -2.35 4.29 -12.91
C ASN A 53 -1.09 3.48 -13.21
N HIS A 54 -1.16 2.61 -14.23
CA HIS A 54 -0.03 1.77 -14.63
C HIS A 54 1.28 2.54 -14.77
N ALA A 55 1.28 3.64 -15.53
CA ALA A 55 2.48 4.42 -15.78
C ALA A 55 3.06 5.08 -14.50
N ALA A 56 2.20 5.53 -13.59
CA ALA A 56 2.65 6.08 -12.30
C ALA A 56 3.27 5.00 -11.41
N VAL A 57 2.63 3.84 -11.33
CA VAL A 57 3.13 2.69 -10.56
C VAL A 57 4.44 2.18 -11.14
N GLU A 58 4.53 1.98 -12.45
CA GLU A 58 5.73 1.51 -13.12
C GLU A 58 6.94 2.41 -12.82
N ARG A 59 6.79 3.74 -12.96
CA ARG A 59 7.85 4.70 -12.63
C ARG A 59 8.29 4.62 -11.16
N MET A 60 7.34 4.45 -10.24
CA MET A 60 7.64 4.30 -8.82
C MET A 60 8.36 2.98 -8.55
N VAL A 61 7.87 1.86 -9.10
CA VAL A 61 8.48 0.53 -8.95
C VAL A 61 9.90 0.54 -9.50
N SER A 62 10.15 1.12 -10.68
CA SER A 62 11.52 1.23 -11.22
C SER A 62 12.46 1.95 -10.27
N ARG A 63 12.00 3.02 -9.60
CA ARG A 63 12.80 3.75 -8.60
C ARG A 63 13.05 2.90 -7.35
N VAL A 64 12.02 2.22 -6.85
CA VAL A 64 12.15 1.34 -5.68
C VAL A 64 13.11 0.20 -5.95
N VAL A 65 12.97 -0.49 -7.09
CA VAL A 65 13.86 -1.58 -7.52
C VAL A 65 15.30 -1.08 -7.67
N ALA A 66 15.50 0.11 -8.22
CA ALA A 66 16.82 0.71 -8.36
C ALA A 66 17.52 1.02 -7.02
N LEU A 67 16.77 1.18 -5.92
CA LEU A 67 17.36 1.34 -4.58
C LEU A 67 17.98 0.03 -4.07
N ASN A 68 17.57 -1.12 -4.60
CA ASN A 68 18.07 -2.45 -4.24
C ASN A 68 18.11 -2.72 -2.73
N GLN A 69 17.11 -2.21 -2.00
CA GLN A 69 16.97 -2.39 -0.55
C GLN A 69 15.52 -2.75 -0.22
N PRO A 70 15.26 -3.65 0.74
CA PRO A 70 13.89 -3.96 1.16
C PRO A 70 13.17 -2.70 1.66
N VAL A 71 11.94 -2.50 1.21
CA VAL A 71 11.07 -1.43 1.72
C VAL A 71 10.42 -1.92 2.99
N LYS A 72 10.76 -1.29 4.11
CA LYS A 72 10.18 -1.62 5.41
C LYS A 72 8.72 -1.17 5.48
N ILE A 73 7.87 -2.04 5.98
CA ILE A 73 6.52 -1.72 6.44
C ILE A 73 6.57 -1.68 7.97
N ASP A 74 6.35 -0.51 8.53
CA ASP A 74 6.27 -0.26 9.96
C ASP A 74 4.89 0.32 10.27
N TYR A 75 4.00 -0.53 10.79
CA TYR A 75 2.58 -0.21 10.92
C TYR A 75 2.29 0.98 11.83
N ASN A 76 3.01 1.09 12.94
CA ASN A 76 2.73 2.07 13.99
C ASN A 76 3.75 3.22 14.00
N HIS A 77 4.52 3.37 12.91
CA HIS A 77 5.65 4.30 12.82
C HIS A 77 6.62 4.21 13.99
N GLN A 78 6.72 3.03 14.64
CA GLN A 78 7.44 2.84 15.90
C GLN A 78 8.92 3.15 15.74
N THR A 79 9.49 2.77 14.59
CA THR A 79 10.89 3.04 14.29
C THR A 79 11.17 4.48 13.86
N LEU A 80 10.13 5.27 13.56
CA LEU A 80 10.25 6.70 13.32
C LEU A 80 10.06 7.53 14.60
N ILE A 81 9.13 7.15 15.48
CA ILE A 81 8.72 7.96 16.63
C ILE A 81 9.49 7.61 17.90
N GLU A 82 9.76 6.32 18.17
CA GLU A 82 10.23 5.91 19.49
C GLU A 82 11.55 5.13 19.48
N GLY A 83 12.11 4.80 18.31
CA GLY A 83 13.33 3.97 18.22
C GLY A 83 13.18 2.56 18.81
N HIS A 84 11.96 2.19 19.24
CA HIS A 84 11.62 0.88 19.76
C HIS A 84 11.52 -0.13 18.61
N PRO A 85 11.69 -1.44 18.91
CA PRO A 85 11.40 -2.49 17.95
C PRO A 85 9.96 -2.33 17.42
N ALA A 86 9.76 -2.47 16.10
CA ALA A 86 8.42 -2.54 15.52
C ALA A 86 7.95 -4.00 15.55
N PRO A 87 7.08 -4.41 16.50
CA PRO A 87 6.66 -5.80 16.63
C PRO A 87 5.82 -6.23 15.43
N ALA A 88 4.88 -5.40 14.98
CA ALA A 88 4.16 -5.60 13.73
C ALA A 88 4.93 -4.92 12.59
N ALA A 89 5.78 -5.69 11.90
CA ALA A 89 6.56 -5.18 10.78
C ALA A 89 6.64 -6.20 9.64
N GLY A 90 6.93 -5.68 8.46
CA GLY A 90 7.22 -6.51 7.30
C GLY A 90 8.16 -5.80 6.35
N PHE A 91 8.46 -6.45 5.26
CA PHE A 91 9.26 -5.87 4.19
C PHE A 91 8.74 -6.31 2.83
N VAL A 92 8.77 -5.38 1.88
CA VAL A 92 8.60 -5.68 0.46
C VAL A 92 9.99 -5.71 -0.14
N MET A 93 10.41 -6.86 -0.66
CA MET A 93 11.67 -6.95 -1.39
C MET A 93 11.57 -6.07 -2.65
N ALA A 94 12.57 -5.23 -2.88
CA ALA A 94 12.63 -4.31 -4.02
C ALA A 94 12.92 -5.04 -5.34
N SER A 95 11.97 -5.87 -5.75
CA SER A 95 12.03 -6.66 -6.97
C SER A 95 10.68 -6.64 -7.68
N PRO A 96 10.64 -6.55 -9.02
CA PRO A 96 9.41 -6.33 -9.78
C PRO A 96 8.28 -7.32 -9.47
N GLU A 97 8.58 -8.58 -9.15
CA GLU A 97 7.59 -9.61 -8.85
C GLU A 97 6.79 -9.38 -7.56
N ASN A 98 7.19 -8.42 -6.71
CA ASN A 98 6.49 -8.07 -5.48
C ASN A 98 5.60 -6.83 -5.63
N PHE A 99 5.44 -6.34 -6.86
CA PHE A 99 4.61 -5.18 -7.20
C PHE A 99 3.68 -5.54 -8.35
N ARG A 100 2.42 -5.11 -8.27
CA ARG A 100 1.51 -5.19 -9.42
C ARG A 100 0.50 -4.05 -9.44
N PHE A 101 -0.06 -3.84 -10.61
CA PHE A 101 -1.15 -2.91 -10.82
C PHE A 101 -2.27 -3.57 -11.61
N SER A 102 -3.53 -3.29 -11.24
CA SER A 102 -4.68 -3.54 -12.09
C SER A 102 -5.65 -2.35 -12.03
N GLU A 103 -6.44 -2.12 -13.08
CA GLU A 103 -7.44 -1.04 -13.07
C GLU A 103 -8.57 -1.29 -12.05
N GLU A 104 -8.83 -2.56 -11.72
CA GLU A 104 -9.87 -2.95 -10.76
C GLU A 104 -9.42 -2.71 -9.30
N ARG A 105 -8.15 -3.01 -8.99
CA ARG A 105 -7.65 -2.99 -7.61
C ARG A 105 -6.55 -1.99 -7.35
N GLY A 106 -6.05 -1.30 -8.36
CA GLY A 106 -4.96 -0.34 -8.20
C GLY A 106 -3.62 -1.00 -7.92
N PHE A 107 -2.82 -0.34 -7.10
CA PHE A 107 -1.46 -0.74 -6.76
C PHE A 107 -1.45 -1.70 -5.57
N GLU A 108 -0.80 -2.84 -5.76
CA GLU A 108 -0.64 -3.87 -4.74
C GLU A 108 0.83 -4.26 -4.56
N VAL A 109 1.15 -4.68 -3.34
CA VAL A 109 2.47 -5.20 -2.98
C VAL A 109 2.34 -6.58 -2.36
N ARG A 110 3.44 -7.32 -2.37
CA ARG A 110 3.55 -8.62 -1.70
C ARG A 110 4.56 -8.54 -0.55
N PRO A 111 4.11 -8.25 0.68
CA PRO A 111 4.99 -8.15 1.83
C PRO A 111 5.36 -9.53 2.37
N LYS A 112 6.53 -9.59 3.00
CA LYS A 112 6.92 -10.66 3.92
C LYS A 112 6.76 -10.15 5.33
N TRP A 113 5.86 -10.74 6.10
CA TRP A 113 5.60 -10.34 7.48
C TRP A 113 6.57 -11.00 8.43
N ASN A 114 6.90 -10.32 9.53
CA ASN A 114 7.50 -11.02 10.66
C ASN A 114 6.44 -11.85 11.41
N PRO A 115 6.84 -12.87 12.20
CA PRO A 115 5.86 -13.72 12.90
C PRO A 115 4.87 -12.94 13.80
N PRO A 116 5.28 -11.93 14.57
CA PRO A 116 4.32 -11.16 15.38
C PRO A 116 3.31 -10.38 14.53
N ALA A 117 3.69 -9.83 13.37
CA ALA A 117 2.72 -9.19 12.46
C ALA A 117 1.65 -10.15 11.97
N LEU A 118 1.99 -11.42 11.71
CA LEU A 118 1.00 -12.42 11.27
C LEU A 118 -0.05 -12.71 12.35
N GLU A 119 0.38 -12.82 13.61
CA GLU A 119 -0.54 -13.01 14.75
C GLU A 119 -1.51 -11.82 14.88
N HIS A 120 -0.96 -10.62 14.85
CA HIS A 120 -1.68 -9.37 14.88
C HIS A 120 -2.69 -9.19 13.73
N LEU A 121 -2.32 -9.58 12.50
CA LEU A 121 -3.23 -9.56 11.35
C LEU A 121 -4.36 -10.56 11.52
N ARG A 122 -4.07 -11.79 11.99
CA ARG A 122 -5.09 -12.82 12.26
C ARG A 122 -6.09 -12.39 13.33
N ASN A 123 -5.63 -11.62 14.31
CA ASN A 123 -6.47 -11.11 15.39
C ASN A 123 -7.24 -9.82 15.02
N ASN A 124 -7.10 -9.29 13.79
CA ASN A 124 -7.64 -7.99 13.36
C ASN A 124 -7.17 -6.81 14.22
N GLU A 125 -5.99 -6.88 14.82
CA GLU A 125 -5.45 -5.81 15.67
C GLU A 125 -4.80 -4.69 14.83
N PHE A 126 -4.32 -5.02 13.62
CA PHE A 126 -3.69 -4.08 12.69
C PHE A 126 -4.15 -4.23 11.23
N PRO A 127 -5.46 -4.06 10.94
CA PRO A 127 -6.01 -4.37 9.62
C PRO A 127 -5.66 -3.34 8.52
N TRP A 128 -5.14 -2.17 8.86
CA TRP A 128 -4.86 -1.07 7.92
C TRP A 128 -3.41 -0.62 8.03
N PHE A 129 -2.80 -0.18 6.92
CA PHE A 129 -1.55 0.56 7.02
C PHE A 129 -1.85 2.00 7.45
N SER A 130 -1.14 2.50 8.47
CA SER A 130 -1.21 3.91 8.91
C SER A 130 -0.20 4.79 8.18
#